data_AF-A0A655F541-F1
#
_entry.id   AF-A0A655F541-F1
#
_cell.length_a   1.000
_cell.length_b   1.000
_cell.length_c   1.000
_cell.angle_alpha   90.00
_cell.angle_beta   90.00
_cell.angle_gamma   90.00
#
_symmetry.space_group_name_H-M   'P 1'
#
loop_
_entity.id
_entity.type
_entity.pdbx_description
1 polymer ?
#
loop_
_entity_poly.entity_id
_entity_poly.type
_entity_poly.pdbx_seq_one_letter_code
_entity_poly.pdbx_strand_id
1 'polypeptide(L)'
;MLDRRLHLVDEPLFPDNEYTANIDRIIPAMLGLANLIEARRPPAGMSAAELSRWTFAGHTHYLIIDDVDQVPDSPAMTGPYIGQRPWTPLIGLLAQAGDLGLRVIVTGRATGSAHLLMTSPLLRRFNDLQATTLMLAGNPADSGKIRGERFARLPAGRAILLTDSDSPTYVQLINPLVDAAAVSGETQQKGSQS
;
A
#
# COMPACT_ATOMS: atom_id res chain seq x y z
N MET A 1 -24.45 15.95 2.11
CA MET A 1 -23.94 14.59 2.44
C MET A 1 -23.29 14.05 1.17
N LEU A 2 -21.96 13.93 1.15
CA LEU A 2 -21.23 13.47 -0.02
C LEU A 2 -21.03 11.95 0.10
N ASP A 3 -21.82 11.18 -0.64
CA ASP A 3 -21.69 9.73 -0.74
C ASP A 3 -20.50 9.40 -1.65
N ARG A 4 -19.40 8.88 -1.07
CA ARG A 4 -18.14 8.58 -1.78
C ARG A 4 -18.03 7.10 -2.20
N ARG A 5 -19.12 6.32 -2.11
CA ARG A 5 -19.01 4.85 -2.16
C ARG A 5 -19.29 4.17 -3.50
N LEU A 6 -19.57 4.88 -4.59
CA LEU A 6 -19.93 4.16 -5.81
C LEU A 6 -19.54 4.91 -7.10
N HIS A 7 -18.34 4.67 -7.58
CA HIS A 7 -18.06 4.71 -9.02
C HIS A 7 -17.56 3.32 -9.44
N LEU A 8 -18.52 2.52 -9.91
CA LEU A 8 -18.29 1.22 -10.54
C LEU A 8 -17.83 1.48 -11.98
N VAL A 9 -16.70 0.89 -12.35
CA VAL A 9 -15.85 1.22 -13.50
C VAL A 9 -16.50 0.91 -14.86
N ASP A 10 -16.43 1.87 -15.79
CA ASP A 10 -16.11 1.62 -17.21
C ASP A 10 -14.97 2.52 -17.75
N GLU A 11 -14.53 3.58 -17.04
CA GLU A 11 -13.16 4.18 -17.11
C GLU A 11 -12.85 4.96 -15.80
N PRO A 12 -11.69 4.76 -15.13
CA PRO A 12 -10.48 5.55 -15.45
C PRO A 12 -9.12 4.84 -15.25
N LEU A 13 -8.08 5.27 -15.98
CA LEU A 13 -6.65 4.92 -15.76
C LEU A 13 -5.89 6.14 -15.16
N PHE A 14 -6.52 6.78 -14.16
CA PHE A 14 -6.15 7.98 -13.39
C PHE A 14 -6.38 9.37 -14.03
N PRO A 15 -7.40 10.10 -13.53
CA PRO A 15 -7.29 11.57 -13.44
C PRO A 15 -7.21 12.16 -12.03
N ASP A 16 -7.61 11.47 -10.95
CA ASP A 16 -7.32 11.92 -9.56
C ASP A 16 -7.25 10.77 -8.55
N ASN A 17 -7.99 9.67 -8.73
CA ASN A 17 -7.88 8.43 -7.95
C ASN A 17 -8.49 7.25 -8.76
N GLU A 18 -7.97 6.03 -8.62
CA GLU A 18 -8.59 4.79 -9.13
C GLU A 18 -8.93 3.87 -7.96
N TYR A 19 -10.12 3.28 -7.98
CA TYR A 19 -10.53 2.22 -7.07
C TYR A 19 -11.01 1.04 -7.90
N THR A 20 -10.49 -0.15 -7.62
CA THR A 20 -10.93 -1.37 -8.28
C THR A 20 -10.99 -2.52 -7.28
N ALA A 21 -12.08 -3.29 -7.34
CA ALA A 21 -12.21 -4.60 -6.72
C ALA A 21 -12.17 -5.73 -7.77
N ASN A 22 -12.00 -5.38 -9.05
CA ASN A 22 -11.89 -6.35 -10.14
C ASN A 22 -10.43 -6.79 -10.31
N ILE A 23 -10.19 -8.09 -10.13
CA ILE A 23 -8.88 -8.72 -10.26
C ILE A 23 -8.27 -8.53 -11.66
N ASP A 24 -9.10 -8.57 -12.72
CA ASP A 24 -8.64 -8.45 -14.10
C ASP A 24 -8.19 -7.02 -14.43
N ARG A 25 -8.61 -6.04 -13.62
CA ARG A 25 -8.21 -4.63 -13.75
C ARG A 25 -6.84 -4.35 -13.13
N ILE A 26 -6.34 -5.22 -12.25
CA ILE A 26 -5.09 -4.98 -11.51
C ILE A 26 -3.90 -4.87 -12.48
N ILE A 27 -3.75 -5.82 -13.40
CA ILE A 27 -2.61 -5.83 -14.34
C ILE A 27 -2.54 -4.51 -15.16
N PRO A 28 -3.59 -4.07 -15.88
CA PRO A 28 -3.51 -2.83 -16.63
C PRO A 28 -3.33 -1.59 -15.74
N ALA A 29 -3.95 -1.54 -14.55
CA ALA A 29 -3.76 -0.43 -13.63
C ALA A 29 -2.30 -0.33 -13.16
N MET A 30 -1.67 -1.45 -12.82
CA MET A 30 -0.26 -1.48 -12.41
C MET A 30 0.70 -1.14 -13.55
N LEU A 31 0.39 -1.56 -14.79
CA LEU A 31 1.15 -1.14 -15.98
C LEU A 31 1.04 0.37 -16.22
N GLY A 32 -0.17 0.93 -16.16
CA GLY A 32 -0.41 2.36 -16.32
C GLY A 32 0.30 3.19 -15.26
N LEU A 33 0.17 2.79 -13.98
CA LEU A 33 0.88 3.43 -12.87
C LEU A 33 2.40 3.33 -13.03
N ALA A 34 2.92 2.17 -13.40
CA ALA A 34 4.35 2.00 -13.59
C ALA A 34 4.90 2.91 -14.69
N ASN A 35 4.21 3.01 -15.83
CA ASN A 35 4.59 3.90 -16.92
C ASN A 35 4.57 5.37 -16.48
N LEU A 36 3.56 5.78 -15.70
CA LEU A 36 3.46 7.14 -15.17
C LEU A 36 4.63 7.49 -14.24
N ILE A 37 5.01 6.56 -13.35
CA ILE A 37 6.10 6.77 -12.40
C ILE A 37 7.47 6.67 -13.09
N GLU A 38 7.64 5.77 -14.06
CA GLU A 38 8.87 5.61 -14.84
C GLU A 38 9.19 6.88 -15.66
N ALA A 39 8.16 7.54 -16.20
CA ALA A 39 8.31 8.82 -16.91
C ALA A 39 8.88 9.97 -16.06
N ARG A 40 8.92 9.80 -14.72
CA ARG A 40 9.48 10.79 -13.78
C ARG A 40 10.97 10.62 -13.54
N ARG A 41 11.59 9.58 -14.11
CA ARG A 41 13.02 9.34 -13.94
C ARG A 41 13.85 10.49 -14.52
N PRO A 42 14.97 10.84 -13.87
CA PRO A 42 15.91 11.79 -14.43
C PRO A 42 16.47 11.27 -15.75
N PRO A 43 16.62 12.12 -16.78
CA PRO A 43 17.30 11.76 -18.02
C PRO A 43 18.71 11.23 -17.79
N ALA A 44 19.14 10.27 -18.62
CA ALA A 44 20.50 9.77 -18.58
C ALA A 44 21.50 10.88 -18.97
N GLY A 45 22.68 10.89 -18.34
CA GLY A 45 23.76 11.82 -18.65
C GLY A 45 23.73 13.16 -17.90
N MET A 46 22.80 13.34 -16.95
CA MET A 46 22.84 14.49 -16.04
C MET A 46 24.09 14.48 -15.15
N SER A 47 24.66 15.66 -14.92
CA SER A 47 25.74 15.82 -13.93
C SER A 47 25.21 15.63 -12.51
N ALA A 48 26.10 15.32 -11.55
CA ALA A 48 25.73 15.16 -10.14
C ALA A 48 25.02 16.41 -9.56
N ALA A 49 25.43 17.61 -9.98
CA ALA A 49 24.82 18.86 -9.53
C ALA A 49 23.39 19.04 -10.08
N GLU A 50 23.13 18.64 -11.32
CA GLU A 50 21.78 18.69 -11.90
C GLU A 50 20.89 17.63 -11.27
N LEU A 51 21.40 16.41 -11.06
CA LEU A 51 20.67 15.33 -10.40
C LEU A 51 20.26 15.70 -8.97
N SER A 52 21.12 16.40 -8.22
CA SER A 52 20.81 16.85 -6.86
C SER A 52 19.64 17.83 -6.76
N ARG A 53 19.30 18.51 -7.86
CA ARG A 53 18.18 19.46 -7.96
C ARG A 53 17.02 18.90 -8.77
N TRP A 54 17.15 17.68 -9.30
CA TRP A 54 16.10 17.04 -10.07
C TRP A 54 14.87 16.82 -9.20
N THR A 55 13.71 17.12 -9.77
CA THR A 55 12.43 16.81 -9.17
C THR A 55 11.45 16.48 -10.29
N PHE A 56 10.38 15.78 -9.95
CA PHE A 56 9.29 15.50 -10.88
C PHE A 56 8.16 16.51 -10.71
N ALA A 57 7.42 16.76 -11.78
CA ALA A 57 6.18 17.53 -11.71
C ALA A 57 4.99 16.61 -11.41
N GLY A 58 4.02 17.10 -10.64
CA GLY A 58 2.74 16.43 -10.39
C GLY A 58 2.59 15.83 -8.98
N HIS A 59 1.60 14.96 -8.82
CA HIS A 59 1.18 14.46 -7.51
C HIS A 59 2.05 13.30 -6.99
N THR A 60 2.21 13.23 -5.67
CA THR A 60 2.60 11.99 -5.00
C THR A 60 1.45 11.00 -5.06
N HIS A 61 1.71 9.80 -5.60
CA HIS A 61 0.72 8.73 -5.74
C HIS A 61 0.82 7.78 -4.56
N TYR A 62 -0.32 7.55 -3.90
CA TYR A 62 -0.45 6.53 -2.85
C TYR A 62 -1.17 5.32 -3.43
N LEU A 63 -0.43 4.23 -3.63
CA LEU A 63 -1.00 2.93 -3.98
C LEU A 63 -1.34 2.18 -2.70
N ILE A 64 -2.62 1.98 -2.44
CA ILE A 64 -3.12 1.24 -1.29
C ILE A 64 -3.71 -0.07 -1.79
N ILE A 65 -3.16 -1.20 -1.32
CA ILE A 65 -3.63 -2.54 -1.66
C ILE A 65 -4.03 -3.24 -0.37
N ASP A 66 -5.33 -3.38 -0.17
CA ASP A 66 -5.86 -4.18 0.93
C ASP A 66 -5.84 -5.66 0.53
N ASP A 67 -5.58 -6.55 1.49
CA ASP A 67 -5.53 -8.01 1.30
C ASP A 67 -4.66 -8.46 0.11
N VAL A 68 -3.43 -7.92 0.02
CA VAL A 68 -2.51 -8.21 -1.10
C VAL A 68 -2.20 -9.70 -1.23
N ASP A 69 -2.30 -10.47 -0.13
CA ASP A 69 -2.10 -11.91 -0.13
C ASP A 69 -3.25 -12.71 -0.76
N GLN A 70 -4.41 -12.07 -0.98
CA GLN A 70 -5.54 -12.66 -1.71
C GLN A 70 -5.45 -12.44 -3.22
N VAL A 71 -4.61 -11.51 -3.68
CA VAL A 71 -4.42 -11.27 -5.11
C VAL A 71 -3.44 -12.30 -5.68
N PRO A 72 -3.85 -13.13 -6.65
CA PRO A 72 -2.99 -14.11 -7.29
C PRO A 72 -1.77 -13.45 -7.96
N ASP A 73 -0.59 -13.82 -7.51
CA ASP A 73 0.70 -13.39 -8.07
C ASP A 73 1.26 -14.37 -9.13
N SER A 74 0.44 -15.37 -9.50
CA SER A 74 0.73 -16.25 -10.62
C SER A 74 0.48 -15.52 -11.96
N PRO A 75 1.15 -15.93 -13.05
CA PRO A 75 0.81 -15.44 -14.38
C PRO A 75 -0.69 -15.59 -14.67
N ALA A 76 -1.32 -14.59 -15.27
CA ALA A 76 -2.72 -14.67 -15.68
C ALA A 76 -2.91 -15.81 -16.67
N MET A 77 -3.95 -16.63 -16.45
CA MET A 77 -4.24 -17.81 -17.26
C MET A 77 -5.27 -17.54 -18.36
N THR A 78 -5.96 -16.40 -18.29
CA THR A 78 -7.05 -16.02 -19.18
C THR A 78 -6.99 -14.52 -19.46
N GLY A 79 -7.81 -14.05 -20.41
CA GLY A 79 -7.97 -12.63 -20.72
C GLY A 79 -6.82 -12.02 -21.54
N PRO A 80 -6.86 -10.70 -21.78
CA PRO A 80 -5.93 -10.01 -22.66
C PRO A 80 -4.49 -9.90 -22.12
N TYR A 81 -4.29 -10.18 -20.83
CA TYR A 81 -2.99 -10.08 -20.15
C TYR A 81 -2.38 -11.45 -19.82
N ILE A 82 -2.75 -12.50 -20.55
CA ILE A 82 -2.25 -13.87 -20.33
C ILE A 82 -0.72 -13.93 -20.24
N GLY A 83 -0.21 -14.68 -19.27
CA GLY A 83 1.23 -14.80 -18.99
C GLY A 83 1.83 -13.66 -18.17
N GLN A 84 1.10 -12.56 -17.93
CA GLN A 84 1.59 -11.44 -17.13
C GLN A 84 1.27 -11.62 -15.64
N ARG A 85 2.09 -11.02 -14.77
CA ARG A 85 1.88 -10.98 -13.32
C ARG A 85 1.56 -9.55 -12.88
N PRO A 86 0.71 -9.36 -11.86
CA PRO A 86 0.23 -8.03 -11.48
C PRO A 86 1.33 -7.10 -10.96
N TRP A 87 2.31 -7.63 -10.22
CA TRP A 87 3.27 -6.79 -9.49
C TRP A 87 4.57 -6.51 -10.23
N THR A 88 4.86 -7.25 -11.30
CA THR A 88 6.13 -7.17 -12.04
C THR A 88 6.55 -5.73 -12.40
N PRO A 89 5.65 -4.86 -12.92
CA PRO A 89 6.03 -3.50 -13.31
C PRO A 89 6.47 -2.61 -12.13
N LEU A 90 6.00 -2.90 -10.91
CA LEU A 90 6.27 -2.05 -9.74
C LEU A 90 7.59 -2.39 -9.03
N ILE A 91 8.08 -3.63 -9.13
CA ILE A 91 9.23 -4.11 -8.32
C ILE A 91 10.47 -3.22 -8.50
N GLY A 92 10.77 -2.82 -9.75
CA GLY A 92 11.90 -1.96 -10.07
C GLY A 92 11.75 -0.53 -9.57
N LEU A 93 10.52 -0.06 -9.40
CA LEU A 93 10.21 1.31 -8.98
C LEU A 93 10.34 1.50 -7.47
N LEU A 94 10.12 0.44 -6.68
CA LEU A 94 10.04 0.53 -5.21
C LEU A 94 11.29 1.15 -4.57
N ALA A 95 12.48 0.89 -5.11
CA ALA A 95 13.73 1.45 -4.57
C ALA A 95 13.89 2.96 -4.80
N GLN A 96 13.22 3.52 -5.81
CA GLN A 96 13.23 4.96 -6.09
C GLN A 96 11.84 5.60 -5.86
N ALA A 97 10.91 4.89 -5.22
CA ALA A 97 9.56 5.37 -4.99
C ALA A 97 9.55 6.69 -4.20
N GLY A 98 10.49 6.82 -3.26
CA GLY A 98 10.86 8.05 -2.54
C GLY A 98 10.90 9.27 -3.46
N ASP A 99 11.79 9.20 -4.44
CA ASP A 99 12.19 10.30 -5.33
C ASP A 99 11.23 10.48 -6.51
N LEU A 100 10.51 9.43 -6.92
CA LEU A 100 9.58 9.48 -8.04
C LEU A 100 8.14 9.79 -7.61
N GLY A 101 7.92 10.08 -6.33
CA GLY A 101 6.60 10.45 -5.81
C GLY A 101 5.62 9.28 -5.76
N LEU A 102 6.09 8.10 -5.41
CA LEU A 102 5.27 6.91 -5.18
C LEU A 102 5.36 6.51 -3.70
N ARG A 103 4.22 6.18 -3.09
CA ARG A 103 4.12 5.57 -1.76
C ARG A 103 3.22 4.36 -1.91
N VAL A 104 3.63 3.22 -1.35
CA VAL A 104 2.88 1.97 -1.48
C VAL A 104 2.60 1.44 -0.08
N ILE A 105 1.33 1.17 0.19
CA ILE A 105 0.84 0.64 1.46
C ILE A 105 0.08 -0.64 1.12
N VAL A 106 0.47 -1.74 1.76
CA VAL A 106 -0.18 -3.03 1.57
C VAL A 106 -0.59 -3.61 2.91
N THR A 107 -1.70 -4.33 2.94
CA THR A 107 -2.13 -5.14 4.08
C THR A 107 -2.16 -6.60 3.68
N GLY A 108 -2.09 -7.49 4.67
CA GLY A 108 -2.28 -8.91 4.46
C GLY A 108 -2.40 -9.64 5.78
N ARG A 109 -2.82 -10.90 5.72
CA ARG A 109 -3.03 -11.72 6.92
C ARG A 109 -1.70 -12.02 7.64
N ALA A 110 -1.75 -12.03 8.98
CA ALA A 110 -0.61 -12.41 9.81
C ALA A 110 -0.16 -13.85 9.56
N THR A 111 -1.12 -14.79 9.47
CA THR A 111 -0.83 -16.20 9.18
C THR A 111 -0.26 -16.34 7.77
N GLY A 112 0.90 -17.02 7.64
CA GLY A 112 1.58 -17.20 6.36
C GLY A 112 2.37 -15.98 5.86
N SER A 113 2.31 -14.83 6.54
CA SER A 113 3.03 -13.61 6.15
C SER A 113 4.54 -13.81 6.04
N ALA A 114 5.16 -14.50 7.00
CA ALA A 114 6.59 -14.80 6.97
C ALA A 114 7.00 -15.60 5.71
N HIS A 115 6.14 -16.52 5.26
CA HIS A 115 6.37 -17.27 4.03
C HIS A 115 6.22 -16.37 2.80
N LEU A 116 5.17 -15.52 2.77
CA LEU A 116 4.93 -14.58 1.68
C LEU A 116 6.06 -13.56 1.50
N LEU A 117 6.68 -13.11 2.59
CA LEU A 117 7.87 -12.24 2.53
C LEU A 117 9.08 -12.91 1.85
N MET A 118 9.08 -14.25 1.72
CA MET A 118 10.12 -14.98 1.01
C MET A 118 9.72 -15.34 -0.42
N THR A 119 8.43 -15.58 -0.69
CA THR A 119 7.96 -16.13 -1.97
C THR A 119 7.30 -15.12 -2.90
N SER A 120 6.61 -14.10 -2.38
CA SER A 120 6.05 -13.03 -3.20
C SER A 120 7.16 -12.04 -3.58
N PRO A 121 7.43 -11.79 -4.87
CA PRO A 121 8.41 -10.80 -5.29
C PRO A 121 8.13 -9.40 -4.76
N LEU A 122 6.84 -9.02 -4.64
CA LEU A 122 6.42 -7.74 -4.10
C LEU A 122 6.80 -7.61 -2.62
N LEU A 123 6.29 -8.53 -1.79
CA LEU A 123 6.51 -8.45 -0.34
C LEU A 123 7.97 -8.69 0.04
N ARG A 124 8.68 -9.55 -0.71
CA ARG A 124 10.12 -9.71 -0.57
C ARG A 124 10.84 -8.39 -0.83
N ARG A 125 10.50 -7.66 -1.89
CA ARG A 125 11.12 -6.37 -2.20
C ARG A 125 10.84 -5.33 -1.10
N PHE A 126 9.66 -5.33 -0.50
CA PHE A 126 9.35 -4.50 0.67
C PHE A 126 10.26 -4.85 1.85
N ASN A 127 10.45 -6.14 2.12
CA ASN A 127 11.32 -6.59 3.19
C ASN A 127 12.78 -6.21 2.95
N ASP A 128 13.28 -6.39 1.73
CA ASP A 128 14.64 -6.04 1.31
C ASP A 128 14.92 -4.53 1.43
N LEU A 129 13.90 -3.70 1.17
CA LEU A 129 13.96 -2.23 1.31
C LEU A 129 13.65 -1.75 2.74
N GLN A 130 13.61 -2.66 3.70
CA GLN A 130 13.34 -2.37 5.11
C GLN A 130 12.02 -1.62 5.37
N ALA A 131 11.01 -1.79 4.50
CA ALA A 131 9.71 -1.11 4.60
C ALA A 131 9.12 -1.17 6.02
N THR A 132 8.54 -0.04 6.48
CA THR A 132 7.88 0.04 7.79
C THR A 132 6.79 -1.03 7.89
N THR A 133 6.80 -1.81 8.97
CA THR A 133 5.89 -2.94 9.15
C THR A 133 5.08 -2.77 10.43
N LEU A 134 3.77 -2.96 10.33
CA LEU A 134 2.87 -3.07 11.47
C LEU A 134 2.42 -4.53 11.61
N MET A 135 2.76 -5.15 12.74
CA MET A 135 2.31 -6.50 13.10
C MET A 135 1.15 -6.39 14.08
N LEU A 136 -0.07 -6.52 13.56
CA LEU A 136 -1.30 -6.58 14.35
C LEU A 136 -1.43 -7.94 15.07
N ALA A 137 -2.63 -8.28 15.55
CA ALA A 137 -2.90 -9.57 16.15
C ALA A 137 -2.60 -10.73 15.19
N GLY A 138 -1.90 -11.75 15.68
CA GLY A 138 -1.59 -12.97 14.92
C GLY A 138 -1.39 -14.17 15.84
N ASN A 139 -1.17 -15.36 15.25
CA ASN A 139 -0.85 -16.55 16.03
C ASN A 139 0.69 -16.62 16.23
N PRO A 140 1.21 -16.57 17.47
CA PRO A 140 2.65 -16.64 17.72
C PRO A 140 3.33 -17.92 17.20
N ALA A 141 2.57 -19.00 17.06
CA ALA A 141 3.06 -20.29 16.56
C ALA A 141 3.13 -20.34 15.03
N ASP A 142 2.05 -19.95 14.35
CA ASP A 142 1.86 -20.23 12.91
C ASP A 142 2.25 -19.08 11.98
N SER A 143 2.25 -17.84 12.48
CA SER A 143 2.46 -16.65 11.63
C SER A 143 3.94 -16.42 11.27
N GLY A 144 4.86 -17.17 11.89
CA GLY A 144 6.31 -17.05 11.67
C GLY A 144 6.92 -15.82 12.35
N LYS A 145 8.12 -15.44 11.88
CA LYS A 145 8.85 -14.26 12.36
C LYS A 145 9.00 -13.24 11.24
N ILE A 146 8.86 -11.96 11.57
CA ILE A 146 9.18 -10.84 10.69
C ILE A 146 10.29 -10.04 11.38
N ARG A 147 11.46 -9.96 10.75
CA ARG A 147 12.66 -9.28 11.29
C ARG A 147 12.99 -9.68 12.74
N GLY A 148 12.89 -10.98 13.05
CA GLY A 148 13.17 -11.52 14.39
C GLY A 148 11.96 -11.55 15.34
N GLU A 149 10.96 -10.71 15.09
CA GLU A 149 9.77 -10.57 15.93
C GLU A 149 8.68 -11.59 15.61
N ARG A 150 8.03 -12.10 16.65
CA ARG A 150 6.85 -12.98 16.52
C ARG A 150 5.58 -12.16 16.69
N PHE A 151 4.53 -12.59 16.00
CA PHE A 151 3.19 -12.08 16.26
C PHE A 151 2.73 -12.39 17.69
N ALA A 152 1.83 -11.57 18.21
CA ALA A 152 1.20 -11.74 19.51
C ALA A 152 -0.33 -11.72 19.39
N ARG A 153 -1.01 -12.30 20.38
CA ARG A 153 -2.46 -12.12 20.55
C ARG A 153 -2.68 -10.72 21.12
N LEU A 154 -3.12 -9.79 20.27
CA LEU A 154 -3.31 -8.38 20.60
C LEU A 154 -4.78 -7.98 20.44
N PRO A 155 -5.29 -7.00 21.22
CA PRO A 155 -6.60 -6.43 20.97
C PRO A 155 -6.63 -5.67 19.63
N ALA A 156 -7.83 -5.43 19.09
CA ALA A 156 -7.98 -4.71 17.83
C ALA A 156 -7.29 -3.33 17.87
N GLY A 157 -6.59 -3.00 16.79
CA GLY A 157 -5.82 -1.76 16.66
C GLY A 157 -4.49 -1.72 17.43
N ARG A 158 -4.17 -2.71 18.28
CA ARG A 158 -2.84 -2.83 18.89
C ARG A 158 -1.89 -3.54 17.93
N ALA A 159 -0.71 -2.98 17.73
CA ALA A 159 0.31 -3.53 16.83
C ALA A 159 1.73 -3.39 17.40
N ILE A 160 2.64 -4.21 16.87
CA ILE A 160 4.09 -4.02 16.98
C ILE A 160 4.55 -3.28 15.71
N LEU A 161 5.12 -2.09 15.88
CA LEU A 161 5.67 -1.26 14.83
C LEU A 161 7.17 -1.55 14.68
N LEU A 162 7.57 -1.94 13.46
CA LEU A 162 8.95 -2.10 13.04
C LEU A 162 9.28 -0.99 12.03
N THR A 163 10.28 -0.18 12.35
CA THR A 163 10.80 0.89 11.48
C THR A 163 12.25 0.58 11.11
N ASP A 164 12.96 1.54 10.53
CA ASP A 164 14.40 1.44 10.29
C ASP A 164 15.23 1.47 11.59
N SER A 165 14.61 1.87 12.72
CA SER A 165 15.24 1.80 14.04
C SER A 165 15.16 0.39 14.63
N ASP A 166 16.18 0.01 15.40
CA ASP A 166 16.45 -1.38 15.79
C ASP A 166 15.51 -1.94 16.88
N SER A 167 14.58 -1.15 17.42
CA SER A 167 13.69 -1.57 18.51
C SER A 167 12.22 -1.67 18.10
N PRO A 168 11.60 -2.86 18.18
CA PRO A 168 10.16 -3.03 18.03
C PRO A 168 9.38 -2.19 19.04
N THR A 169 8.35 -1.48 18.60
CA THR A 169 7.56 -0.59 19.46
C THR A 169 6.09 -0.99 19.46
N TYR A 170 5.49 -1.20 20.64
CA TYR A 170 4.04 -1.41 20.73
C TYR A 170 3.28 -0.10 20.55
N VAL A 171 2.34 -0.06 19.62
CA VAL A 171 1.52 1.12 19.29
C VAL A 171 0.04 0.80 19.26
N GLN A 172 -0.79 1.78 19.56
CA GLN A 172 -2.24 1.71 19.40
C GLN A 172 -2.64 2.59 18.21
N LEU A 173 -3.27 1.99 17.21
CA LEU A 173 -3.81 2.69 16.05
C LEU A 173 -5.08 3.46 16.45
N ILE A 174 -5.24 4.64 15.85
CA ILE A 174 -6.44 5.46 15.97
C ILE A 174 -7.60 4.73 15.30
N ASN A 175 -8.78 4.74 15.93
CA ASN A 175 -10.02 4.32 15.30
C ASN A 175 -10.74 5.56 14.74
N PRO A 176 -10.69 5.82 13.43
CA PRO A 176 -11.18 7.07 12.85
C PRO A 176 -12.70 7.24 12.98
N LEU A 177 -13.45 6.15 13.15
CA LEU A 177 -14.92 6.20 13.22
C LEU A 177 -15.44 6.64 14.59
N VAL A 178 -14.67 6.42 15.66
CA VAL A 178 -15.04 6.89 17.01
C VAL A 178 -14.88 8.41 17.10
N ASP A 179 -13.79 8.94 16.53
CA ASP A 179 -13.57 10.40 16.47
C ASP A 179 -14.58 11.10 15.54
N ALA A 180 -14.98 10.49 14.42
CA ALA A 180 -16.00 11.04 13.52
C ALA A 180 -17.41 11.11 14.14
N ALA A 181 -17.76 10.16 15.02
CA ALA A 181 -19.00 10.18 15.78
C ALA A 181 -19.03 11.30 16.84
N ALA A 182 -17.90 11.61 17.46
CA ALA A 182 -17.78 12.72 18.41
C ALA A 182 -17.99 14.09 17.74
N VAL A 183 -17.42 14.31 16.54
CA VAL A 183 -17.55 15.56 15.78
C VAL A 183 -18.97 15.79 15.24
N SER A 184 -19.67 14.71 14.86
CA SER A 184 -21.05 14.81 14.35
C SER A 184 -22.09 15.03 15.45
N GLY A 185 -21.84 14.56 16.68
CA GLY A 185 -22.72 14.76 17.84
C GLY A 185 -22.85 16.23 18.29
N GLU A 186 -21.78 17.03 18.19
CA GLU A 186 -21.81 18.45 18.56
C GLU A 186 -22.66 19.31 17.62
N THR A 187 -22.83 18.90 16.37
CA THR A 187 -23.59 19.67 15.38
C THR A 187 -25.11 19.51 15.57
N GLN A 188 -25.56 18.36 16.12
CA GLN A 188 -26.99 18.13 16.39
C GLN A 188 -27.50 18.83 17.65
N GLN A 189 -26.65 19.10 18.65
CA GLN A 189 -27.09 19.81 19.86
C GLN A 189 -27.29 21.32 19.68
N LYS A 190 -26.72 21.94 18.64
CA LYS A 190 -26.94 23.37 18.34
C LYS A 190 -28.21 23.68 17.53
N GLY A 191 -28.92 22.66 17.05
CA GLY A 191 -30.12 22.83 16.21
C GLY A 191 -31.46 22.73 16.93
N SER A 192 -31.48 22.50 18.26
CA SER A 192 -32.71 22.32 19.05
C SER A 192 -32.85 23.39 20.12
N GLN A 193 -32.70 24.66 19.74
CA GLN A 193 -33.22 25.80 20.49
C GLN A 193 -33.61 26.88 19.48
N SER A 194 -34.84 26.81 18.96
CA SER A 194 -35.57 27.91 18.32
C SER A 194 -37.06 27.56 18.34
#